data_AF-A0A452EV46-F1
#
_entry.id   AF-A0A452EV46-F1
#
_cell.length_a   1.000
_cell.length_b   1.000
_cell.length_c   1.000
_cell.angle_alpha   90.00
_cell.angle_beta   90.00
_cell.angle_gamma   90.00
#
_symmetry.space_group_name_H-M   'P 1'
#
loop_
_entity.id
_entity.type
_entity.pdbx_description
1 polymer ?
#
loop_
_entity_poly.entity_id
_entity_poly.type
_entity_poly.pdbx_seq_one_letter_code
_entity_poly.pdbx_strand_id
1 'polypeptide(L)'
;MSVLWLLLGLLVLTGESSESSSWGCRGDIWTLHTPGASCGIGRRQGLSYCGLRASERLAEIDMPSLLRYRPIIHTVGQNHCLDPAVITGVLSRQSHGSNVLEAARPTASLPAVPWSLFPTSWFSEAQVSRVTEVLNTPDQYLRGGLCAYTGGAGYIRSSQDLSCDFCNDVLAQAKYFKRQGF
;
A
#
# COMPACT_ATOMS: atom_id res chain seq x y z
N MET A 1 54.08 26.16 -3.33
CA MET A 1 52.82 26.92 -3.36
C MET A 1 52.11 26.62 -4.66
N SER A 2 51.00 25.91 -4.79
CA SER A 2 50.22 25.06 -3.89
C SER A 2 49.32 24.23 -4.83
N VAL A 3 49.68 22.97 -5.10
CA VAL A 3 48.83 22.02 -5.86
C VAL A 3 47.64 21.54 -4.99
N LEU A 4 47.56 22.05 -3.75
CA LEU A 4 46.58 21.70 -2.73
C LEU A 4 45.15 22.22 -3.03
N TRP A 5 44.96 23.09 -4.02
CA TRP A 5 43.66 23.72 -4.30
C TRP A 5 42.84 23.06 -5.41
N LEU A 6 43.35 22.02 -6.07
CA LEU A 6 42.58 21.27 -7.09
C LEU A 6 41.88 20.02 -6.52
N LEU A 7 42.10 19.68 -5.24
CA LEU A 7 41.46 18.52 -4.60
C LEU A 7 40.25 18.89 -3.71
N LEU A 8 39.92 20.17 -3.59
CA LEU A 8 38.76 20.65 -2.81
C LEU A 8 37.47 20.84 -3.63
N GLY A 9 37.52 20.63 -4.96
CA GLY A 9 36.37 20.73 -5.85
C GLY A 9 35.70 19.40 -6.21
N LEU A 10 36.21 18.27 -5.71
CA LEU A 10 35.73 16.91 -6.05
C LEU A 10 35.07 16.17 -4.88
N LEU A 11 34.70 16.89 -3.81
CA LEU A 11 34.14 16.31 -2.59
C LEU A 11 32.71 16.77 -2.25
N VAL A 12 31.90 17.16 -3.24
CA VAL A 12 30.48 17.54 -3.03
C VAL A 12 29.58 16.96 -4.14
N LEU A 13 29.78 15.70 -4.52
CA LEU A 13 28.77 14.93 -5.28
C LEU A 13 28.76 13.44 -4.90
N THR A 14 29.27 13.07 -3.73
CA THR A 14 28.60 11.99 -2.99
C THR A 14 27.35 12.64 -2.39
N GLY A 15 26.37 12.91 -3.26
CA GLY A 15 25.00 12.88 -2.79
C GLY A 15 24.87 11.51 -2.19
N GLU A 16 24.92 11.46 -0.86
CA GLU A 16 24.50 10.31 -0.10
C GLU A 16 23.17 9.91 -0.74
N SER A 17 23.20 8.82 -1.50
CA SER A 17 22.04 7.99 -1.69
C SER A 17 21.60 7.69 -0.27
N SER A 18 20.76 8.56 0.27
CA SER A 18 19.82 8.21 1.30
C SER A 18 18.92 7.17 0.65
N GLU A 19 19.46 5.97 0.46
CA GLU A 19 18.74 4.74 0.71
C GLU A 19 18.35 4.79 2.19
N SER A 20 17.48 5.75 2.54
CA SER A 20 16.56 5.64 3.64
C SER A 20 15.76 4.44 3.23
N SER A 21 16.23 3.31 3.72
CA SER A 21 15.70 2.01 3.45
C SER A 21 14.24 2.10 3.91
N SER A 22 13.34 2.32 2.94
CA SER A 22 11.95 2.74 3.14
C SER A 22 11.19 1.57 3.71
N TRP A 23 11.40 1.30 5.00
CA TRP A 23 10.76 0.24 5.74
C TRP A 23 9.95 0.94 6.83
N GLY A 24 8.62 0.74 6.83
CA GLY A 24 7.82 1.09 7.98
C GLY A 24 8.19 0.23 9.18
N CYS A 25 7.91 0.72 10.40
CA CYS A 25 8.16 0.01 11.66
C CYS A 25 7.38 -1.31 11.76
N ARG A 26 6.35 -1.50 10.93
CA ARG A 26 5.42 -2.64 10.98
C ARG A 26 5.86 -3.87 10.20
N GLY A 27 7.08 -3.87 9.68
CA GLY A 27 7.69 -5.03 9.05
C GLY A 27 8.01 -4.81 7.57
N ASP A 28 8.95 -5.63 7.10
CA ASP A 28 9.45 -5.62 5.74
C ASP A 28 8.46 -6.35 4.81
N ILE A 29 7.87 -5.63 3.84
CA ILE A 29 6.92 -6.22 2.89
C ILE A 29 7.53 -7.31 2.02
N TRP A 30 8.83 -7.25 1.71
CA TRP A 30 9.55 -8.22 0.89
C TRP A 30 9.67 -9.57 1.59
N THR A 31 9.84 -9.58 2.91
CA THR A 31 9.91 -10.79 3.73
C THR A 31 8.59 -11.58 3.76
N LEU A 32 7.46 -10.91 3.50
CA LEU A 32 6.14 -11.53 3.58
C LEU A 32 5.81 -12.29 2.29
N HIS A 33 5.68 -13.62 2.39
CA HIS A 33 5.17 -14.42 1.27
C HIS A 33 3.69 -14.11 1.01
N THR A 34 3.31 -14.05 -0.27
CA THR A 34 1.92 -13.93 -0.70
C THR A 34 1.69 -14.68 -2.01
N PRO A 35 0.59 -15.43 -2.14
CA PRO A 35 0.18 -16.00 -3.43
C PRO A 35 -0.42 -14.96 -4.39
N GLY A 36 -0.73 -13.75 -3.92
CA GLY A 36 -1.43 -12.70 -4.67
C GLY A 36 -2.96 -12.93 -4.73
N ALA A 37 -3.60 -12.30 -5.70
CA ALA A 37 -5.06 -12.29 -5.85
C ALA A 37 -5.64 -13.69 -6.11
N SER A 38 -6.74 -14.03 -5.45
CA SER A 38 -7.51 -15.22 -5.81
C SER A 38 -8.13 -15.08 -7.21
N CYS A 39 -8.53 -16.20 -7.80
CA CYS A 39 -9.21 -16.17 -9.10
C CYS A 39 -10.58 -15.46 -9.03
N GLY A 40 -11.20 -15.42 -7.85
CA GLY A 40 -12.40 -14.61 -7.62
C GLY A 40 -12.12 -13.11 -7.78
N ILE A 41 -10.99 -12.62 -7.25
CA ILE A 41 -10.54 -11.23 -7.43
C ILE A 41 -10.25 -10.95 -8.91
N GLY A 42 -9.41 -11.77 -9.55
CA GLY A 42 -9.03 -11.56 -10.95
C GLY A 42 -10.24 -11.52 -11.89
N ARG A 43 -11.17 -12.48 -11.76
CA ARG A 43 -12.37 -12.56 -12.59
C ARG A 43 -13.30 -11.36 -12.45
N ARG A 44 -13.49 -10.84 -11.22
CA ARG A 44 -14.33 -9.64 -10.99
C ARG A 44 -13.78 -8.41 -11.70
N GLN A 45 -12.47 -8.38 -11.92
CA GLN A 45 -11.77 -7.31 -12.63
C GLN A 45 -11.48 -7.65 -14.10
N GLY A 46 -12.13 -8.69 -14.65
CA GLY A 46 -12.01 -9.07 -16.06
C GLY A 46 -10.69 -9.76 -16.42
N LEU A 47 -9.88 -10.19 -15.45
CA LEU A 47 -8.67 -10.96 -15.69
C LEU A 47 -8.99 -12.45 -15.84
N SER A 48 -8.39 -13.11 -16.82
CA SER A 48 -8.49 -14.55 -17.05
C SER A 48 -7.55 -15.38 -16.17
N TYR A 49 -6.76 -14.72 -15.31
CA TYR A 49 -5.72 -15.32 -14.47
C TYR A 49 -5.77 -14.79 -13.04
N CYS A 50 -5.06 -15.47 -12.14
CA CYS A 50 -4.96 -15.19 -10.71
C CYS A 50 -3.51 -15.18 -10.23
N GLY A 51 -3.35 -15.00 -8.93
CA GLY A 51 -2.09 -15.01 -8.20
C GLY A 51 -1.36 -13.69 -8.33
N LEU A 52 -0.05 -13.73 -8.09
CA LEU A 52 0.84 -12.56 -8.13
C LEU A 52 0.66 -11.72 -9.40
N ARG A 53 0.63 -12.37 -10.58
CA ARG A 53 0.47 -11.65 -11.86
C ARG A 53 -0.82 -10.85 -11.93
N ALA A 54 -1.92 -11.39 -11.40
CA ALA A 54 -3.19 -10.68 -11.38
C ALA A 54 -3.12 -9.44 -10.48
N SER A 55 -2.57 -9.58 -9.27
CA SER A 55 -2.37 -8.45 -8.36
C SER A 55 -1.47 -7.37 -8.98
N GLU A 56 -0.34 -7.74 -9.56
CA GLU A 56 0.58 -6.79 -10.20
C GLU A 56 -0.09 -6.07 -11.37
N ARG A 57 -0.91 -6.77 -12.16
CA ARG A 57 -1.67 -6.15 -13.24
C ARG A 57 -2.71 -5.14 -12.72
N LEU A 58 -3.41 -5.47 -11.64
CA LEU A 58 -4.37 -4.54 -11.03
C LEU A 58 -3.65 -3.30 -10.48
N ALA A 59 -2.52 -3.47 -9.78
CA ALA A 59 -1.70 -2.37 -9.30
C ALA A 59 -1.18 -1.48 -10.45
N GLU A 60 -0.75 -2.09 -11.56
CA GLU A 60 -0.32 -1.37 -12.76
C GLU A 60 -1.45 -0.52 -13.37
N ILE A 61 -2.67 -1.07 -13.44
CA ILE A 61 -3.85 -0.33 -13.93
C ILE A 61 -4.15 0.88 -13.05
N ASP A 62 -3.99 0.75 -11.74
CA ASP A 62 -4.34 1.78 -10.76
C ASP A 62 -3.26 2.86 -10.59
N MET A 63 -2.01 2.51 -10.93
CA MET A 63 -0.81 3.33 -10.75
C MET A 63 -0.98 4.79 -11.20
N PRO A 64 -1.48 5.10 -12.41
CA PRO A 64 -1.60 6.49 -12.87
C PRO A 64 -2.50 7.34 -11.97
N SER A 65 -3.51 6.71 -11.38
CA SER A 65 -4.49 7.39 -10.53
C SER A 65 -4.03 7.57 -9.09
N LEU A 66 -3.08 6.75 -8.64
CA LEU A 66 -2.48 6.81 -7.31
C LEU A 66 -1.27 7.75 -7.26
N LEU A 67 -0.59 7.99 -8.38
CA LEU A 67 0.54 8.92 -8.48
C LEU A 67 0.23 10.32 -7.95
N ARG A 68 -0.99 10.83 -8.17
CA ARG A 68 -1.41 12.16 -7.67
C ARG A 68 -1.44 12.25 -6.15
N TYR A 69 -1.53 11.12 -5.45
CA TYR A 69 -1.59 11.06 -3.98
C TYR A 69 -0.26 10.69 -3.34
N ARG A 70 0.77 10.41 -4.14
CA ARG A 70 2.10 10.00 -3.68
C ARG A 70 2.64 10.89 -2.54
N PRO A 71 2.61 12.24 -2.62
CA PRO A 71 3.10 13.07 -1.53
C PRO A 71 2.35 12.85 -0.21
N ILE A 72 1.01 12.81 -0.26
CA ILE A 72 0.16 12.58 0.92
C ILE A 72 0.42 11.18 1.49
N ILE A 73 0.53 10.16 0.63
CA ILE A 73 0.80 8.79 1.04
C ILE A 73 2.15 8.66 1.73
N HIS A 74 3.21 9.30 1.23
CA HIS A 74 4.50 9.33 1.91
C HIS A 74 4.42 10.03 3.27
N THR A 75 3.79 11.20 3.35
CA THR A 75 3.62 11.93 4.62
C THR A 75 2.89 11.09 5.65
N VAL A 76 1.76 10.47 5.28
CA VAL A 76 1.00 9.61 6.19
C VAL A 76 1.79 8.35 6.55
N GLY A 77 2.47 7.72 5.60
CA GLY A 77 3.34 6.58 5.85
C GLY A 77 4.42 6.88 6.89
N GLN A 78 5.08 8.03 6.76
CA GLN A 78 6.07 8.50 7.72
C GLN A 78 5.46 8.76 9.10
N ASN A 79 4.36 9.51 9.16
CA ASN A 79 3.69 9.88 10.42
C ASN A 79 3.20 8.66 11.20
N HIS A 80 2.79 7.61 10.50
CA HIS A 80 2.29 6.39 11.12
C HIS A 80 3.31 5.25 11.14
N CYS A 81 4.54 5.48 10.70
CA CYS A 81 5.55 4.43 10.49
C CYS A 81 5.03 3.21 9.68
N LEU A 82 4.27 3.46 8.60
CA LEU A 82 3.89 2.46 7.58
C LEU A 82 4.74 2.62 6.34
N ASP A 83 5.08 1.49 5.72
CA ASP A 83 5.58 1.49 4.35
C ASP A 83 4.51 2.11 3.41
N PRO A 84 4.80 3.22 2.71
CA PRO A 84 3.81 3.90 1.86
C PRO A 84 3.32 3.03 0.70
N ALA A 85 4.08 2.00 0.29
CA ALA A 85 3.64 1.03 -0.68
C ALA A 85 2.48 0.15 -0.14
N VAL A 86 2.44 -0.14 1.17
CA VAL A 86 1.30 -0.83 1.80
C VAL A 86 0.06 0.03 1.73
N ILE A 87 0.17 1.31 2.10
CA ILE A 87 -0.94 2.26 2.02
C ILE A 87 -1.48 2.28 0.59
N THR A 88 -0.58 2.44 -0.39
CA THR A 88 -0.93 2.43 -1.82
C THR A 88 -1.63 1.13 -2.24
N GLY A 89 -1.14 -0.04 -1.82
CA GLY A 89 -1.77 -1.33 -2.07
C GLY A 89 -3.18 -1.45 -1.48
N VAL A 90 -3.41 -0.93 -0.28
CA VAL A 90 -4.74 -0.88 0.35
C VAL A 90 -5.69 0.04 -0.43
N LEU A 91 -5.24 1.23 -0.83
CA LEU A 91 -6.04 2.16 -1.63
C LEU A 91 -6.38 1.56 -3.01
N SER A 92 -5.41 0.91 -3.64
CA SER A 92 -5.55 0.19 -4.91
C SER A 92 -6.59 -0.93 -4.79
N ARG A 93 -6.55 -1.72 -3.72
CA ARG A 93 -7.52 -2.79 -3.47
C ARG A 93 -8.94 -2.29 -3.16
N GLN A 94 -9.10 -1.12 -2.53
CA GLN A 94 -10.40 -0.59 -2.10
C GLN A 94 -11.26 -0.09 -3.27
N SER A 95 -10.66 0.56 -4.25
CA SER A 95 -11.34 1.07 -5.45
C SER A 95 -12.04 -0.04 -6.26
N HIS A 96 -11.49 -1.26 -6.23
CA HIS A 96 -11.94 -2.45 -6.97
C HIS A 96 -13.19 -3.10 -6.36
N GLY A 97 -13.92 -2.37 -5.50
CA GLY A 97 -15.20 -2.82 -4.96
C GLY A 97 -15.08 -3.76 -3.77
N SER A 98 -14.08 -3.58 -2.90
CA SER A 98 -14.08 -4.27 -1.62
C SER A 98 -15.13 -3.60 -0.70
N ASN A 99 -16.14 -4.36 -0.26
CA ASN A 99 -17.20 -3.95 0.68
C ASN A 99 -16.69 -3.58 2.10
N VAL A 100 -15.39 -3.29 2.27
CA VAL A 100 -14.75 -2.98 3.55
C VAL A 100 -14.91 -1.48 3.84
N LEU A 101 -16.13 -0.98 3.72
CA LEU A 101 -16.41 0.44 3.80
C LEU A 101 -17.64 0.71 4.67
N GLU A 102 -17.65 0.08 5.85
CA GLU A 102 -18.57 0.43 6.94
C GLU A 102 -17.81 1.06 8.14
N ALA A 103 -16.52 0.76 8.30
CA ALA A 103 -15.72 1.31 9.41
C ALA A 103 -15.16 2.73 9.16
N ALA A 104 -15.20 3.26 7.92
CA ALA A 104 -14.50 4.49 7.56
C ALA A 104 -15.36 5.59 6.92
N ARG A 105 -16.70 5.45 6.82
CA ARG A 105 -17.55 6.38 6.05
C ARG A 105 -18.68 7.05 6.84
N PRO A 106 -18.94 8.36 6.66
CA PRO A 106 -20.14 9.03 7.17
C PRO A 106 -21.44 8.82 6.38
N THR A 107 -21.45 8.28 5.15
CA THR A 107 -22.70 8.11 4.36
C THR A 107 -22.63 7.01 3.30
N ALA A 108 -23.40 5.93 3.53
CA ALA A 108 -23.88 4.87 2.65
C ALA A 108 -23.39 4.75 1.18
N SER A 109 -22.98 3.52 0.82
CA SER A 109 -23.12 2.83 -0.49
C SER A 109 -22.85 3.63 -1.78
N LEU A 110 -21.66 3.43 -2.37
CA LEU A 110 -21.43 3.66 -3.80
C LEU A 110 -20.80 2.42 -4.45
N PRO A 111 -21.17 2.09 -5.70
CA PRO A 111 -20.58 0.98 -6.45
C PRO A 111 -19.09 1.21 -6.70
N ALA A 112 -18.35 0.17 -7.12
CA ALA A 112 -16.98 0.29 -7.59
C ALA A 112 -16.89 1.28 -8.77
N VAL A 113 -16.61 2.55 -8.46
CA VAL A 113 -16.50 3.62 -9.46
C VAL A 113 -15.08 3.58 -10.05
N PRO A 114 -14.88 3.92 -11.33
CA PRO A 114 -13.55 4.14 -11.90
C PRO A 114 -12.80 5.31 -11.24
N TRP A 115 -11.47 5.23 -11.12
CA TRP A 115 -10.62 6.28 -10.50
C TRP A 115 -10.87 7.70 -11.03
N SER A 116 -11.25 7.78 -12.31
CA SER A 116 -11.54 9.01 -13.05
C SER A 116 -12.76 9.77 -12.52
N LEU A 117 -13.66 9.11 -11.79
CA LEU A 117 -14.87 9.70 -11.23
C LEU A 117 -14.77 9.97 -9.72
N PHE A 118 -13.67 9.59 -9.06
CA PHE A 118 -13.52 9.87 -7.63
C PHE A 118 -13.15 11.33 -7.40
N PRO A 119 -13.88 12.02 -6.51
CA PRO A 119 -13.52 13.37 -6.09
C PRO A 119 -12.08 13.42 -5.58
N THR A 120 -11.35 14.49 -5.89
CA THR A 120 -10.02 14.73 -5.31
C THR A 120 -10.05 14.76 -3.78
N SER A 121 -11.20 15.13 -3.18
CA SER A 121 -11.47 15.12 -1.74
C SER A 121 -11.56 13.73 -1.10
N TRP A 122 -11.74 12.66 -1.88
CA TRP A 122 -11.90 11.30 -1.36
C TRP A 122 -10.63 10.76 -0.71
N PHE A 123 -9.43 11.12 -1.19
CA PHE A 123 -8.18 10.72 -0.55
C PHE A 123 -7.50 11.93 0.08
N SER A 124 -8.28 12.69 0.87
CA SER A 124 -7.71 13.69 1.77
C SER A 124 -6.73 13.01 2.73
N GLU A 125 -5.76 13.78 3.23
CA GLU A 125 -4.81 13.29 4.24
C GLU A 125 -5.53 12.64 5.43
N ALA A 126 -6.65 13.22 5.89
CA ALA A 126 -7.47 12.66 6.96
C ALA A 126 -8.01 11.26 6.63
N GLN A 127 -8.40 11.00 5.38
CA GLN A 127 -8.90 9.69 4.97
C GLN A 127 -7.79 8.66 4.82
N VAL A 128 -6.63 9.05 4.28
CA VAL A 128 -5.44 8.19 4.21
C VAL A 128 -4.93 7.87 5.62
N SER A 129 -4.93 8.86 6.52
CA SER A 129 -4.60 8.69 7.95
C SER A 129 -5.56 7.72 8.64
N ARG A 130 -6.88 7.88 8.45
CA ARG A 130 -7.89 6.98 9.04
C ARG A 130 -7.69 5.52 8.60
N VAL A 131 -7.47 5.27 7.31
CA VAL A 131 -7.18 3.91 6.81
C VAL A 131 -5.91 3.36 7.46
N THR A 132 -4.91 4.21 7.64
CA THR A 132 -3.61 3.83 8.22
C THR A 132 -3.71 3.54 9.73
N GLU A 133 -4.54 4.28 10.47
CA GLU A 133 -4.80 4.05 11.90
C GLU A 133 -5.42 2.68 12.15
N VAL A 134 -6.35 2.24 11.30
CA VAL A 134 -6.95 0.89 11.42
C VAL A 134 -5.90 -0.20 11.18
N LEU A 135 -4.89 0.05 10.36
CA LEU A 135 -3.78 -0.88 10.13
C LEU A 135 -2.76 -0.87 11.28
N ASN A 136 -2.88 0.06 12.24
CA ASN A 136 -1.97 0.22 13.38
C ASN A 136 -2.47 -0.53 14.64
N THR A 137 -3.29 -1.56 14.48
CA THR A 137 -3.76 -2.41 15.59
C THR A 137 -2.60 -3.18 16.26
N PRO A 138 -2.71 -3.52 17.56
CA PRO A 138 -1.60 -4.03 18.39
C PRO A 138 -1.02 -5.40 17.97
N ASP A 139 -1.64 -6.12 17.04
CA ASP A 139 -1.00 -7.28 16.41
C ASP A 139 0.17 -6.79 15.55
N GLN A 140 1.38 -6.92 16.10
CA GLN A 140 2.67 -6.42 15.56
C GLN A 140 3.07 -6.97 14.18
N TYR A 141 2.17 -7.64 13.47
CA TYR A 141 2.41 -8.20 12.15
C TYR A 141 1.56 -7.48 11.11
N LEU A 142 2.22 -6.83 10.14
CA LEU A 142 1.58 -6.19 8.98
C LEU A 142 0.48 -7.05 8.33
N ARG A 143 0.74 -8.36 8.23
CA ARG A 143 -0.23 -9.32 7.66
C ARG A 143 -1.50 -9.46 8.52
N GLY A 144 -1.33 -9.44 9.84
CA GLY A 144 -2.44 -9.44 10.78
C GLY A 144 -3.28 -8.17 10.68
N GLY A 145 -2.64 -6.99 10.72
CA GLY A 145 -3.34 -5.72 10.51
C GLY A 145 -4.14 -5.68 9.20
N LEU A 146 -3.58 -6.19 8.10
CA LEU A 146 -4.26 -6.27 6.80
C LEU A 146 -5.45 -7.25 6.76
N CYS A 147 -5.38 -8.39 7.46
CA CYS A 147 -6.53 -9.31 7.53
C CYS A 147 -7.61 -8.80 8.49
N ALA A 148 -7.23 -8.26 9.65
CA ALA A 148 -8.12 -7.61 10.60
C ALA A 148 -8.81 -6.37 9.99
N TYR A 149 -8.16 -5.66 9.06
CA TYR A 149 -8.76 -4.55 8.32
C TYR A 149 -10.07 -4.96 7.64
N THR A 150 -10.16 -6.19 7.14
CA THR A 150 -11.35 -6.69 6.44
C THR A 150 -12.34 -7.42 7.33
N GLY A 151 -11.84 -8.20 8.30
CA GLY A 151 -12.69 -9.05 9.13
C GLY A 151 -13.01 -8.50 10.53
N GLY A 152 -12.43 -7.35 10.89
CA GLY A 152 -12.49 -6.78 12.24
C GLY A 152 -11.50 -7.42 13.22
N ALA A 153 -11.39 -6.86 14.42
CA ALA A 153 -10.45 -7.28 15.46
C ALA A 153 -10.62 -8.75 15.92
N GLY A 154 -11.78 -9.38 15.67
CA GLY A 154 -12.06 -10.77 16.02
C GLY A 154 -11.83 -11.79 14.90
N TYR A 155 -11.32 -11.36 13.74
CA TYR A 155 -11.12 -12.19 12.56
C TYR A 155 -9.94 -13.14 12.68
N ILE A 156 -8.85 -12.70 13.31
CA ILE A 156 -7.64 -13.49 13.45
C ILE A 156 -7.76 -14.33 14.71
N ARG A 157 -8.08 -15.61 14.53
CA ARG A 157 -8.19 -16.59 15.62
C ARG A 157 -7.14 -17.69 15.51
N SER A 158 -6.47 -17.78 14.36
CA SER A 158 -5.47 -18.77 14.02
C SER A 158 -4.54 -18.26 12.91
N SER A 159 -3.43 -18.97 12.68
CA SER A 159 -2.50 -18.67 11.58
C SER A 159 -3.12 -18.83 10.18
N GLN A 160 -4.21 -19.59 10.06
CA GLN A 160 -4.92 -19.78 8.80
C GLN A 160 -5.66 -18.50 8.37
N ASP A 161 -6.10 -17.70 9.34
CA ASP A 161 -6.80 -16.43 9.10
C ASP A 161 -5.87 -15.34 8.53
N LEU A 162 -4.54 -15.53 8.64
CA LEU A 162 -3.53 -14.67 8.03
C LEU A 162 -3.42 -14.87 6.50
N SER A 163 -4.13 -15.84 5.92
CA SER A 163 -4.16 -16.11 4.48
C SER A 163 -5.42 -15.57 3.80
N CYS A 164 -5.95 -14.43 4.26
CA CYS A 164 -7.13 -13.83 3.67
C CYS A 164 -6.86 -13.26 2.26
N ASP A 165 -7.82 -13.42 1.34
CA ASP A 165 -7.72 -13.00 -0.07
C ASP A 165 -7.35 -11.51 -0.23
N PHE A 166 -7.90 -10.66 0.63
CA PHE A 166 -7.61 -9.22 0.63
C PHE A 166 -6.14 -8.94 0.97
N CYS A 167 -5.63 -9.52 2.06
CA CYS A 167 -4.24 -9.29 2.47
C CYS A 167 -3.27 -9.83 1.44
N ASN A 168 -3.54 -11.01 0.89
CA ASN A 168 -2.69 -11.60 -0.14
C ASN A 168 -2.59 -10.70 -1.39
N ASP A 169 -3.73 -10.20 -1.86
CA ASP A 169 -3.76 -9.27 -2.98
C ASP A 169 -3.04 -7.95 -2.64
N VAL A 170 -3.34 -7.33 -1.50
CA VAL A 170 -2.70 -6.08 -1.06
C VAL A 170 -1.18 -6.22 -0.93
N LEU A 171 -0.68 -7.30 -0.33
CA LEU A 171 0.76 -7.52 -0.20
C LEU A 171 1.45 -7.63 -1.56
N ALA A 172 0.80 -8.28 -2.53
CA ALA A 172 1.34 -8.40 -3.88
C ALA A 172 1.34 -7.05 -4.62
N GLN A 173 0.25 -6.28 -4.49
CA GLN A 173 0.17 -4.92 -5.04
C GLN A 173 1.17 -3.97 -4.36
N ALA A 174 1.34 -4.03 -3.04
CA ALA A 174 2.30 -3.22 -2.30
C ALA A 174 3.73 -3.49 -2.78
N LYS A 175 4.10 -4.75 -3.01
CA LYS A 175 5.40 -5.10 -3.61
C LYS A 175 5.58 -4.48 -4.99
N TYR A 176 4.53 -4.46 -5.82
CA TYR A 176 4.56 -3.77 -7.10
C TYR A 176 4.81 -2.27 -6.90
N PHE A 177 4.00 -1.59 -6.08
CA PHE A 177 4.13 -0.14 -5.84
C PHE A 177 5.47 0.26 -5.24
N LYS A 178 6.05 -0.56 -4.37
CA LYS A 178 7.38 -0.34 -3.80
C LYS A 178 8.46 -0.29 -4.88
N ARG A 179 8.37 -1.16 -5.90
CA ARG A 179 9.28 -1.10 -7.07
C ARG A 179 9.05 0.13 -7.93
N GLN A 180 7.85 0.72 -7.86
CA GLN A 180 7.50 1.97 -8.54
C GLN A 180 7.75 3.23 -7.68
N GLY A 181 8.52 3.07 -6.59
CA GLY A 181 9.01 4.16 -5.74
C GLY A 181 8.03 4.70 -4.72
N PHE A 182 6.93 3.98 -4.43
CA PHE A 182 6.12 4.26 -3.25
C PHE A 182 6.79 3.71 -1.99
#